data_AF-A0A4Q2US23-F1
#
_entry.id   AF-A0A4Q2US23-F1
#
_cell.length_a   1.000
_cell.length_b   1.000
_cell.length_c   1.000
_cell.angle_alpha   90.00
_cell.angle_beta   90.00
_cell.angle_gamma   90.00
#
_symmetry.space_group_name_H-M   'P 1'
#
loop_
_entity.id
_entity.type
_entity.pdbx_description
1 polymer ?
#
loop_
_entity_poly.entity_id
_entity_poly.type
_entity_poly.pdbx_seq_one_letter_code
_entity_poly.pdbx_strand_id
1 'polypeptide(L)'
;MPVRGKQIAQAVSALLPASELVSPAAGTVGDFLKNNVQRTVRYPAIVATLDAAKATNSTLAHKPLSLPVINVNGGDSSGVVGDGVKTGAFYFSADSGATARTLANMAAGDSLYVNPTVLGYPLDTDDVLIVSYRAYPAA
;
A
#
# COMPACT_ATOMS: atom_id res chain seq x y z
N MET A 1 -19.97 -44.02 21.56
CA MET A 1 -19.79 -43.15 20.38
C MET A 1 -20.44 -41.81 20.71
N PRO A 2 -19.90 -40.61 20.37
CA PRO A 2 -18.64 -40.32 19.67
C PRO A 2 -17.77 -39.16 20.27
N VAL A 3 -16.52 -39.07 19.74
CA VAL A 3 -15.54 -37.95 19.52
C VAL A 3 -15.20 -36.91 20.61
N ARG A 4 -13.93 -36.86 21.08
CA ARG A 4 -12.72 -36.18 20.51
C ARG A 4 -12.79 -34.65 20.49
N GLY A 5 -11.93 -33.99 21.29
CA GLY A 5 -11.68 -32.54 21.16
C GLY A 5 -10.59 -31.99 22.09
N LYS A 6 -9.34 -32.07 21.65
CA LYS A 6 -8.22 -31.13 21.85
C LYS A 6 -8.06 -30.41 23.21
N GLN A 7 -6.92 -30.63 23.87
CA GLN A 7 -6.01 -29.53 24.25
C GLN A 7 -4.61 -30.07 24.56
N ILE A 8 -3.79 -30.10 23.50
CA ILE A 8 -2.32 -30.11 23.59
C ILE A 8 -1.90 -28.72 24.06
N ALA A 9 -1.62 -28.57 25.35
CA ALA A 9 -0.97 -27.39 25.90
C ALA A 9 0.22 -27.87 26.74
N GLN A 10 1.32 -28.22 26.08
CA GLN A 10 2.59 -28.50 26.74
C GLN A 10 3.75 -27.86 25.98
N ALA A 11 4.55 -27.11 26.76
CA ALA A 11 5.80 -26.42 26.44
C ALA A 11 5.66 -25.20 25.50
N VAL A 12 6.24 -24.03 25.81
CA VAL A 12 7.62 -23.82 26.25
C VAL A 12 7.69 -22.72 27.30
N SER A 13 8.07 -23.11 28.51
CA SER A 13 8.63 -22.22 29.52
C SER A 13 10.07 -21.93 29.12
N ALA A 14 10.34 -20.75 28.56
CA ALA A 14 11.69 -20.23 28.38
C ALA A 14 11.66 -18.72 28.61
N LEU A 15 11.99 -18.40 29.87
CA LEU A 15 12.39 -17.14 30.46
C LEU A 15 13.06 -16.15 29.47
N LEU A 16 12.30 -15.15 29.03
CA LEU A 16 12.86 -13.88 28.53
C LEU A 16 12.80 -12.87 29.70
N PRO A 17 13.85 -12.08 29.97
CA PRO A 17 13.81 -11.07 31.02
C PRO A 17 12.72 -10.04 30.67
N ALA A 18 11.83 -9.77 31.63
CA ALA A 18 10.63 -8.95 31.49
C ALA A 18 10.87 -7.45 31.15
N SER A 19 12.10 -7.07 30.80
CA SER A 19 12.52 -5.67 30.60
C SER A 19 12.49 -5.18 29.16
N GLU A 20 12.17 -6.02 28.16
CA GLU A 20 12.01 -5.59 26.75
C GLU A 20 10.57 -5.64 26.23
N LEU A 21 9.59 -5.97 27.07
CA LEU A 21 8.18 -5.73 26.74
C LEU A 21 7.85 -4.26 27.04
N VAL A 22 8.37 -3.36 26.21
CA VAL A 22 7.68 -2.09 25.96
C VAL A 22 6.36 -2.47 25.31
N SER A 23 5.33 -2.65 26.13
CA SER A 23 3.96 -2.78 25.63
C SER A 23 3.66 -1.54 24.80
N PRO A 24 3.33 -1.68 23.50
CA PRO A 24 2.76 -0.54 22.78
C PRO A 24 1.51 -0.11 23.55
N ALA A 25 1.42 1.20 23.80
CA ALA A 25 0.35 1.85 24.55
C ALA A 25 -1.00 1.20 24.24
N ALA A 26 -1.67 0.74 25.30
CA ALA A 26 -3.01 0.13 25.36
C ALA A 26 -3.81 0.17 24.05
N GLY A 27 -3.46 -0.72 23.12
CA GLY A 27 -4.29 -1.14 22.01
C GLY A 27 -4.43 -2.63 22.17
N THR A 28 -5.66 -3.12 22.24
CA THR A 28 -5.90 -4.56 22.31
C THR A 28 -5.22 -5.20 21.10
N VAL A 29 -4.70 -6.43 21.18
CA VAL A 29 -4.14 -7.13 20.00
C VAL A 29 -5.17 -7.19 18.86
N GLY A 30 -6.46 -7.11 19.18
CA GLY A 30 -7.56 -6.94 18.23
C GLY A 30 -7.58 -5.59 17.48
N ASP A 31 -7.01 -4.52 18.04
CA ASP A 31 -6.90 -3.20 17.40
C ASP A 31 -5.74 -3.19 16.42
N PHE A 32 -4.61 -3.85 16.72
CA PHE A 32 -3.52 -4.03 15.76
C PHE A 32 -3.96 -4.80 14.50
N LEU A 33 -4.82 -5.82 14.67
CA LEU A 33 -5.37 -6.59 13.56
C LEU A 33 -6.42 -5.81 12.74
N LYS A 34 -7.20 -4.92 13.38
CA LYS A 34 -8.17 -4.05 12.70
C LYS A 34 -7.53 -2.84 12.02
N ASN A 35 -6.37 -2.40 12.49
CA ASN A 35 -5.70 -1.18 12.04
C ASN A 35 -4.76 -1.38 10.84
N ASN A 36 -4.56 -2.63 10.41
CA ASN A 36 -3.62 -2.99 9.35
C ASN A 36 -4.33 -3.77 8.23
N VAL A 37 -5.33 -3.12 7.62
CA VAL A 37 -6.13 -3.72 6.56
C VAL A 37 -5.39 -3.56 5.23
N GLN A 38 -5.10 -4.69 4.58
CA GLN A 38 -4.64 -4.69 3.19
C GLN A 38 -5.80 -4.20 2.31
N ARG A 39 -5.56 -3.13 1.57
CA ARG A 39 -6.48 -2.60 0.57
C ARG A 39 -5.91 -2.82 -0.81
N THR A 40 -6.80 -3.24 -1.70
CA THR A 40 -6.54 -3.33 -3.12
C THR A 40 -7.65 -2.57 -3.83
N VAL A 41 -7.27 -1.52 -4.55
CA VAL A 41 -8.19 -0.64 -5.25
C VAL A 41 -7.85 -0.68 -6.73
N ARG A 42 -8.88 -0.66 -7.58
CA ARG A 42 -8.73 -0.65 -9.04
C ARG A 42 -9.03 0.76 -9.53
N TYR A 43 -8.11 1.36 -10.26
CA TYR A 43 -8.27 2.64 -10.89
C TYR A 43 -8.23 2.48 -12.41
N PRO A 44 -9.16 3.09 -13.16
CA PRO A 44 -9.01 3.21 -14.60
C PRO A 44 -7.78 4.06 -14.89
N ALA A 45 -6.93 3.58 -15.80
CA ALA A 45 -5.82 4.37 -16.29
C ALA A 45 -6.33 5.49 -17.20
N ILE A 46 -5.50 6.50 -17.37
CA ILE A 46 -5.65 7.49 -18.44
C ILE A 46 -4.42 7.44 -19.33
N VAL A 47 -4.56 7.93 -20.56
CA VAL A 47 -3.45 7.94 -21.53
C VAL A 47 -2.25 8.69 -20.94
N ALA A 48 -1.12 7.99 -20.85
CA ALA A 48 0.13 8.54 -20.36
C ALA A 48 1.27 8.12 -21.30
N THR A 49 1.71 9.05 -22.15
CA THR A 49 2.79 8.85 -23.14
C THR A 49 4.07 9.61 -22.81
N LEU A 50 4.04 10.48 -21.81
CA LEU A 50 5.17 11.28 -21.34
C LEU A 50 5.42 11.04 -19.86
N ASP A 51 6.66 11.21 -19.43
CA ASP A 51 7.01 11.17 -18.03
C ASP A 51 6.33 12.28 -17.22
N ALA A 52 6.10 12.00 -15.95
CA ALA A 52 5.34 12.81 -15.00
C ALA A 52 3.89 13.07 -15.43
N ALA A 53 3.33 12.20 -16.27
CA ALA A 53 1.93 12.23 -16.61
C ALA A 53 1.08 11.67 -15.47
N LYS A 54 -0.13 12.22 -15.32
CA LYS A 54 -1.12 11.70 -14.39
C LYS A 54 -1.56 10.32 -14.86
N ALA A 55 -1.58 9.34 -13.96
CA ALA A 55 -1.88 7.95 -14.31
C ALA A 55 -3.38 7.62 -14.19
N THR A 56 -4.12 8.35 -13.34
CA THR A 56 -5.56 8.17 -13.16
C THR A 56 -6.23 9.44 -12.64
N ASN A 57 -7.55 9.56 -12.81
CA ASN A 57 -8.36 10.59 -12.18
C ASN A 57 -8.77 10.28 -10.73
N SER A 58 -8.60 9.03 -10.31
CA SER A 58 -8.88 8.60 -8.95
C SER A 58 -7.73 8.98 -8.01
N THR A 59 -8.09 9.37 -6.78
CA THR A 59 -7.12 9.69 -5.74
C THR A 59 -7.05 8.59 -4.69
N LEU A 60 -5.96 8.57 -3.94
CA LEU A 60 -5.81 7.67 -2.81
C LEU A 60 -6.93 7.91 -1.80
N ALA A 61 -7.68 6.87 -1.45
CA ALA A 61 -8.81 7.03 -0.54
C ALA A 61 -8.36 7.22 0.91
N HIS A 62 -7.23 6.63 1.32
CA HIS A 62 -6.80 6.53 2.72
C HIS A 62 -5.28 6.68 2.84
N LYS A 63 -4.80 7.21 3.97
CA LYS A 63 -3.36 7.29 4.24
C LYS A 63 -2.73 5.89 4.24
N PRO A 64 -1.68 5.64 3.43
CA PRO A 64 -1.02 4.35 3.39
C PRO A 64 -0.05 4.20 4.57
N LEU A 65 0.04 2.97 5.06
CA LEU A 65 0.97 2.51 6.11
C LEU A 65 2.19 1.80 5.54
N SER A 66 2.10 1.34 4.30
CA SER A 66 3.18 0.72 3.55
C SER A 66 3.24 1.37 2.17
N LEU A 67 4.41 1.32 1.52
CA LEU A 67 4.53 1.78 0.14
C LEU A 67 3.50 1.03 -0.74
N PRO A 68 2.69 1.76 -1.52
CA PRO A 68 1.76 1.13 -2.43
C PRO A 68 2.50 0.42 -3.56
N VAL A 69 1.97 -0.72 -3.97
CA VAL A 69 2.42 -1.48 -5.14
C VAL A 69 1.37 -1.32 -6.23
N ILE A 70 1.81 -1.00 -7.45
CA ILE A 70 0.94 -0.77 -8.59
C ILE A 70 1.14 -1.87 -9.61
N ASN A 71 0.07 -2.61 -9.92
CA ASN A 71 0.08 -3.59 -11.01
C ASN A 71 -0.78 -3.08 -12.15
N VAL A 72 -0.22 -3.06 -13.36
CA VAL A 72 -0.97 -2.73 -14.57
C VAL A 72 -1.62 -4.02 -15.10
N ASN A 73 -2.92 -3.99 -15.35
CA ASN A 73 -3.72 -5.12 -15.89
C ASN A 73 -3.66 -6.42 -15.08
N GLY A 74 -3.19 -6.37 -13.84
CA GLY A 74 -2.99 -7.56 -13.01
C GLY A 74 -1.82 -8.46 -13.44
N GLY A 75 -0.93 -7.97 -14.30
CA GLY A 75 0.30 -8.67 -14.67
C GLY A 75 1.45 -8.48 -13.67
N ASP A 76 2.59 -9.13 -13.96
CA ASP A 76 3.80 -9.12 -13.12
C ASP A 76 4.59 -7.81 -13.17
N SER A 77 4.21 -6.85 -14.02
CA SER A 77 4.79 -5.50 -14.01
C SER A 77 4.24 -4.72 -12.81
N SER A 78 4.85 -5.01 -11.66
CA SER A 78 4.64 -4.33 -10.40
C SER A 78 5.58 -3.12 -10.34
N GLY A 79 5.05 -1.93 -10.62
CA GLY A 79 5.79 -0.70 -10.36
C GLY A 79 5.73 -0.38 -8.87
N VAL A 80 6.88 -0.36 -8.19
CA VAL A 80 6.94 0.16 -6.81
C VAL A 80 6.86 1.67 -6.87
N VAL A 81 6.00 2.23 -6.01
CA VAL A 81 5.88 3.68 -5.85
C VAL A 81 7.17 4.22 -5.24
N GLY A 82 7.76 5.21 -5.89
CA GLY A 82 8.94 5.90 -5.36
C GLY A 82 8.60 6.61 -4.05
N ASP A 83 9.35 6.30 -2.98
CA ASP A 83 9.22 6.97 -1.68
C ASP A 83 9.84 8.37 -1.73
N GLY A 84 9.07 9.36 -2.24
CA GLY A 84 9.60 10.69 -2.53
C GLY A 84 10.49 10.76 -3.77
N VAL A 85 10.56 9.68 -4.55
CA VAL A 85 11.40 9.60 -5.76
C VAL A 85 10.53 9.81 -7.00
N LYS A 86 10.60 11.01 -7.57
CA LYS A 86 9.83 11.37 -8.78
C LYS A 86 10.28 10.60 -10.02
N THR A 87 11.51 10.11 -10.05
CA THR A 87 12.08 9.36 -11.18
C THR A 87 11.76 7.86 -11.15
N GLY A 88 10.97 7.39 -10.18
CA GLY A 88 10.47 6.01 -10.15
C GLY A 88 9.38 5.76 -11.20
N ALA A 89 8.98 4.51 -11.43
CA ALA A 89 7.93 4.20 -12.41
C ALA A 89 6.58 4.84 -12.04
N PHE A 90 6.26 4.88 -10.75
CA PHE A 90 5.07 5.54 -10.22
C PHE A 90 5.42 6.39 -9.01
N TYR A 91 4.66 7.46 -8.79
CA TYR A 91 4.76 8.28 -7.57
C TYR A 91 3.42 8.95 -7.26
N PHE A 92 3.18 9.27 -5.98
CA PHE A 92 2.03 10.07 -5.57
C PHE A 92 2.41 11.53 -5.44
N SER A 93 1.47 12.42 -5.80
CA SER A 93 1.63 13.87 -5.69
C SER A 93 0.29 14.53 -5.39
N ALA A 94 0.34 15.65 -4.65
CA ALA A 94 -0.80 16.51 -4.37
C ALA A 94 -0.73 17.87 -5.08
N ASP A 95 0.37 18.15 -5.76
CA ASP A 95 0.72 19.43 -6.37
C ASP A 95 0.89 19.29 -7.89
N SER A 96 -0.07 18.61 -8.51
CA SER A 96 -0.10 18.41 -9.97
C SER A 96 1.13 17.71 -10.55
N GLY A 97 1.80 16.85 -9.78
CA GLY A 97 2.97 16.09 -10.22
C GLY A 97 4.30 16.83 -10.04
N ALA A 98 4.32 18.00 -9.39
CA ALA A 98 5.55 18.75 -9.17
C ALA A 98 6.49 18.02 -8.19
N THR A 99 5.96 17.54 -7.06
CA THR A 99 6.72 16.81 -6.03
C THR A 99 6.20 15.39 -5.82
N ALA A 100 7.12 14.45 -5.64
CA ALA A 100 6.78 13.09 -5.22
C ALA A 100 6.66 13.04 -3.70
N ARG A 101 5.57 12.46 -3.18
CA ARG A 101 5.36 12.28 -1.75
C ARG A 101 6.07 11.04 -1.24
N THR A 102 6.69 11.19 -0.07
CA THR A 102 7.18 10.08 0.74
C THR A 102 6.02 9.36 1.42
N LEU A 103 6.20 8.10 1.80
CA LEU A 103 5.20 7.31 2.53
C LEU A 103 4.67 8.05 3.77
N ALA A 104 5.56 8.71 4.51
CA ALA A 104 5.19 9.47 5.71
C ALA A 104 4.20 10.62 5.41
N ASN A 105 4.36 11.24 4.24
CA ASN A 105 3.59 12.40 3.77
C ASN A 105 2.43 12.04 2.85
N MET A 106 2.33 10.79 2.38
CA MET A 106 1.17 10.34 1.60
C MET A 106 -0.11 10.47 2.43
N ALA A 107 -1.18 10.90 1.79
CA ALA A 107 -2.47 11.15 2.41
C ALA A 107 -3.63 10.79 1.47
N ALA A 108 -4.83 10.70 2.04
CA ALA A 108 -6.03 10.64 1.22
C ALA A 108 -6.13 11.90 0.34
N GLY A 109 -6.52 11.74 -0.92
CA GLY A 109 -6.58 12.81 -1.92
C GLY A 109 -5.36 12.90 -2.84
N ASP A 110 -4.26 12.20 -2.54
CA ASP A 110 -3.09 12.21 -3.43
C ASP A 110 -3.39 11.52 -4.77
N SER A 111 -2.91 12.12 -5.87
CA SER A 111 -3.05 11.58 -7.22
C SER A 111 -1.84 10.74 -7.61
N LEU A 112 -2.07 9.68 -8.37
CA LEU A 112 -1.01 8.81 -8.89
C LEU A 112 -0.49 9.35 -10.23
N TYR A 113 0.83 9.41 -10.36
CA TYR A 113 1.57 9.77 -11.57
C TYR A 113 2.44 8.60 -12.01
N VAL A 114 2.73 8.56 -13.30
CA VAL A 114 3.52 7.51 -13.95
C VAL A 114 4.62 8.14 -14.80
N ASN A 115 5.74 7.42 -14.89
CA ASN A 115 6.80 7.67 -15.86
C ASN A 115 6.87 6.50 -16.84
N PRO A 116 6.18 6.59 -17.99
CA PRO A 116 6.18 5.55 -19.02
C PRO A 116 7.59 5.13 -19.47
N THR A 117 8.55 6.06 -19.50
CA THR A 117 9.94 5.74 -19.88
C THR A 117 10.61 4.79 -18.88
N VAL A 118 10.26 4.88 -17.59
CA VAL A 118 10.77 3.98 -16.55
C VAL A 118 9.97 2.69 -16.49
N LEU A 119 8.66 2.76 -16.74
CA LEU A 119 7.79 1.59 -16.83
C LEU A 119 8.11 0.70 -18.04
N GLY A 120 8.65 1.30 -19.11
CA GLY A 120 9.02 0.64 -20.37
C GLY A 120 7.90 0.64 -21.42
N TYR A 121 6.71 1.14 -21.09
CA TYR A 121 5.57 1.26 -22.00
C TYR A 121 4.62 2.39 -21.54
N PRO A 122 3.87 3.01 -22.49
CA PRO A 122 2.82 3.98 -22.17
C PRO A 122 1.58 3.31 -21.58
N LEU A 123 0.78 4.08 -20.83
CA LEU A 123 -0.55 3.66 -20.41
C LEU A 123 -1.61 4.14 -21.40
N ASP A 124 -2.67 3.34 -21.56
CA ASP A 124 -3.87 3.66 -22.32
C ASP A 124 -5.13 3.56 -21.45
N THR A 125 -6.27 4.04 -21.94
CA THR A 125 -7.55 3.99 -21.22
C THR A 125 -8.12 2.59 -21.04
N ASP A 126 -7.62 1.62 -21.82
CA ASP A 126 -7.98 0.21 -21.66
C ASP A 126 -7.23 -0.45 -20.48
N ASP A 127 -6.18 0.20 -19.96
CA ASP A 127 -5.41 -0.32 -18.84
C ASP A 127 -6.10 -0.09 -17.49
N VAL A 128 -5.86 -1.02 -16.56
CA VAL A 128 -6.34 -0.95 -15.18
C VAL A 128 -5.17 -0.98 -14.22
N LEU A 129 -5.08 0.06 -13.39
CA LEU A 129 -4.09 0.19 -12.33
C LEU A 129 -4.64 -0.41 -11.05
N ILE A 130 -4.03 -1.49 -10.58
CA ILE A 130 -4.38 -2.16 -9.34
C ILE A 130 -3.40 -1.70 -8.26
N VAL A 131 -3.88 -0.87 -7.35
CA VAL A 131 -3.10 -0.26 -6.27
C VAL A 131 -3.32 -1.02 -4.98
N SER A 132 -2.27 -1.66 -4.48
CA SER A 132 -2.29 -2.46 -3.26
C SER A 132 -1.44 -1.83 -2.16
N TYR A 133 -2.03 -1.58 -0.99
CA TYR A 133 -1.34 -0.96 0.15
C TYR A 133 -2.03 -1.32 1.46
N ARG A 134 -1.30 -1.24 2.57
CA ARG A 134 -1.88 -1.31 3.92
C ARG A 134 -2.34 0.08 4.34
N ALA A 135 -3.49 0.17 5.00
CA ALA A 135 -3.99 1.44 5.53
C ALA A 135 -4.78 1.23 6.83
N TYR A 136 -4.86 2.31 7.63
CA TYR A 136 -5.79 2.36 8.75
C TYR A 136 -7.25 2.30 8.26
N PRO A 137 -8.18 1.71 9.04
CA PRO A 137 -9.59 1.76 8.74
C PRO A 137 -10.08 3.22 8.67
N ALA A 138 -11.13 3.46 7.89
CA ALA A 138 -11.82 4.75 7.93
C ALA A 138 -12.34 4.95 9.36
N ALA A 139 -12.14 6.16 9.91
CA ALA A 139 -12.72 6.57 11.18
C ALA A 139 -14.26 6.61 11.10
#